data_AF-A0A5B6WGJ5-F1
#
_entry.id   AF-A0A5B6WGJ5-F1
#
_cell.length_a   1.000
_cell.length_b   1.000
_cell.length_c   1.000
_cell.angle_alpha   90.00
_cell.angle_beta   90.00
_cell.angle_gamma   90.00
#
_symmetry.space_group_name_H-M   'P 1'
#
loop_
_entity.id
_entity.type
_entity.pdbx_description
1 polymer ?
#
loop_
_entity_poly.entity_id
_entity_poly.type
_entity_poly.pdbx_seq_one_letter_code
_entity_poly.pdbx_strand_id
1 'polypeptide(L)' 'MLRCCVLEFEGNWEKYLPLVEFSYNNSFQSSIKMAPYEALYGRKCRTLLVDLIKEIEEKVKIIRNCLKVASDR' A
#
# COMPACT_ATOMS: atom_id res chain seq x y z
N MET A 1 3.19 -4.68 14.13
CA MET A 1 2.24 -5.05 13.05
C MET A 1 1.39 -6.24 13.45
N LEU A 2 1.93 -7.48 13.52
CA LEU A 2 1.12 -8.66 13.91
C LEU A 2 0.38 -8.48 15.24
N ARG A 3 1.07 -8.00 16.30
CA ARG A 3 0.43 -7.70 17.60
C ARG A 3 -0.72 -6.68 17.48
N CYS A 4 -0.56 -5.65 16.66
CA CYS A 4 -1.61 -4.66 16.43
C CYS A 4 -2.82 -5.31 15.73
N CYS A 5 -2.57 -6.09 14.67
CA CYS A 5 -3.62 -6.80 13.94
C CYS A 5 -4.39 -7.79 14.82
N VAL A 6 -3.72 -8.50 15.73
CA VAL A 6 -4.38 -9.41 16.68
C VAL A 6 -5.32 -8.64 17.63
N LEU A 7 -4.93 -7.43 18.06
CA LEU A 7 -5.74 -6.59 18.93
C LEU A 7 -6.91 -5.93 18.19
N GLU A 8 -6.71 -5.49 16.94
CA GLU A 8 -7.75 -4.80 16.16
C GLU A 8 -8.78 -5.75 15.54
N PHE A 9 -8.39 -6.97 15.17
CA PHE A 9 -9.26 -7.92 14.47
C PHE A 9 -9.78 -9.05 15.37
N GLU A 10 -9.83 -8.83 16.69
CA GLU A 10 -10.32 -9.72 17.77
C GLU A 10 -10.92 -11.07 17.30
N GLY A 11 -10.14 -12.15 17.44
CA GLY A 11 -10.59 -13.52 17.12
C GLY A 11 -10.73 -13.86 15.62
N ASN A 12 -10.61 -12.89 14.72
CA ASN A 12 -10.71 -13.05 13.27
C ASN A 12 -9.39 -12.72 12.54
N TRP A 13 -8.35 -12.35 13.29
CA TRP A 13 -7.04 -11.93 12.77
C TRP A 13 -6.39 -12.97 11.86
N GLU A 14 -6.65 -14.26 12.07
CA GLU A 14 -6.12 -15.37 11.26
C GLU A 14 -6.55 -15.25 9.79
N LYS A 15 -7.77 -14.78 9.52
CA LYS A 15 -8.26 -14.55 8.16
C LYS A 15 -7.50 -13.44 7.44
N TYR A 16 -6.89 -12.53 8.19
CA TYR A 16 -6.09 -11.42 7.68
C TYR A 16 -4.60 -11.72 7.70
N LEU A 17 -4.17 -12.89 8.18
CA LEU A 17 -2.76 -13.27 8.24
C LEU A 17 -2.03 -13.15 6.89
N PRO A 18 -2.62 -13.56 5.75
CA PRO A 18 -1.98 -13.35 4.44
C PRO A 18 -1.76 -11.86 4.10
N LEU A 19 -2.67 -10.99 4.52
CA LEU A 19 -2.55 -9.54 4.29
C LEU A 19 -1.47 -8.94 5.21
N VAL A 20 -1.41 -9.37 6.46
CA VAL A 20 -0.36 -8.96 7.41
C VAL A 20 1.01 -9.40 6.90
N GLU A 21 1.16 -10.64 6.45
CA GLU A 21 2.41 -11.13 5.87
C GLU A 21 2.80 -10.34 4.62
N PHE A 22 1.83 -10.11 3.72
CA PHE A 22 2.03 -9.31 2.53
C PHE A 22 2.51 -7.89 2.88
N SER A 23 1.87 -7.21 3.81
CA SER A 23 2.27 -5.88 4.27
C SER A 23 3.67 -5.89 4.89
N TYR A 24 4.03 -6.95 5.63
CA TYR A 24 5.33 -7.05 6.31
C TYR A 24 6.46 -7.17 5.29
N ASN A 25 6.28 -8.04 4.30
CA ASN A 25 7.27 -8.33 3.27
C ASN A 25 7.47 -7.16 2.31
N ASN A 26 6.48 -6.29 2.16
CA ASN A 26 6.52 -5.16 1.22
C ASN A 26 6.80 -3.80 1.88
N SER A 27 6.85 -3.75 3.22
CA SER A 27 7.17 -2.53 3.95
C SER A 27 8.68 -2.35 4.08
N PHE A 28 9.13 -1.09 4.04
CA PHE A 28 10.53 -0.75 4.26
C PHE A 28 10.96 -1.15 5.67
N GLN A 29 12.07 -1.89 5.77
CA GLN A 29 12.70 -2.24 7.03
C GLN A 29 14.02 -1.49 7.19
N SER A 30 14.16 -0.78 8.31
CA SER A 30 15.34 0.04 8.61
C SER A 30 16.62 -0.78 8.77
N SER A 31 16.53 -2.01 9.28
CA SER A 31 17.66 -2.93 9.49
C SER A 31 18.34 -3.34 8.19
N ILE A 32 17.56 -3.62 7.15
CA ILE A 32 18.05 -4.03 5.81
C ILE A 32 18.01 -2.87 4.79
N LYS A 33 17.50 -1.70 5.19
CA LYS A 33 17.34 -0.49 4.35
C LYS A 33 16.55 -0.71 3.05
N MET A 34 15.65 -1.69 3.02
CA MET A 34 14.73 -1.99 1.92
C MET A 34 13.58 -2.88 2.42
N ALA A 35 12.62 -3.23 1.56
CA ALA A 35 11.62 -4.23 1.92
C ALA A 35 12.17 -5.66 1.78
N PRO A 36 11.78 -6.63 2.63
CA PRO A 36 12.20 -8.03 2.47
C PRO A 36 11.92 -8.60 1.08
N TYR A 37 10.80 -8.26 0.46
CA TYR A 37 10.45 -8.65 -0.90
C TYR A 37 11.45 -8.07 -1.92
N GLU A 38 11.85 -6.81 -1.76
CA GLU A 38 12.87 -6.18 -2.61
C GLU A 38 14.22 -6.87 -2.45
N ALA A 39 14.60 -7.23 -1.23
CA ALA A 39 15.83 -7.96 -0.96
C ALA A 39 15.84 -9.36 -1.61
N LEU A 40 14.69 -10.05 -1.60
CA LEU A 40 14.58 -11.41 -2.14
C LEU A 40 14.52 -11.44 -3.67
N TYR A 41 13.78 -10.52 -4.28
CA TYR A 41 13.49 -10.56 -5.72
C TYR A 41 14.21 -9.46 -6.52
N GLY A 42 14.91 -8.53 -5.87
CA GLY A 42 15.60 -7.42 -6.52
C GLY A 42 14.65 -6.40 -7.17
N ARG A 43 13.35 -6.44 -6.88
CA ARG A 43 12.33 -5.54 -7.45
C ARG A 43 11.25 -5.22 -6.43
N LYS A 44 10.63 -4.04 -6.58
CA LYS A 44 9.44 -3.68 -5.81
C LYS A 44 8.28 -4.60 -6.15
N CYS A 45 7.47 -4.95 -5.16
CA CYS A 45 6.23 -5.66 -5.43
C CYS A 45 5.29 -4.76 -6.23
N ARG A 46 4.71 -5.34 -7.28
CA ARG A 46 3.63 -4.74 -8.07
C ARG A 46 2.42 -5.60 -7.82
N THR A 47 1.52 -5.13 -6.97
CA THR A 47 0.19 -5.72 -6.85
C THR A 47 -0.78 -4.90 -7.67
N LEU A 48 -1.78 -5.58 -8.25
CA LEU A 48 -2.89 -4.93 -8.94
C LEU A 48 -3.53 -3.82 -8.11
N LEU A 49 -3.55 -3.98 -6.78
CA LEU A 49 -4.09 -3.01 -5.84
C LEU A 49 -3.22 -1.74 -5.74
N VAL A 50 -1.89 -1.88 -5.69
CA VAL A 50 -0.96 -0.73 -5.69
C VAL A 50 -0.99 0.01 -7.02
N ASP A 51 -1.08 -0.73 -8.13
CA ASP A 51 -1.13 -0.12 -9.47
C ASP A 51 -2.47 0.59 -9.71
N LEU A 52 -3.59 0.01 -9.25
CA LEU A 52 -4.92 0.62 -9.33
C LEU A 52 -5.02 1.88 -8.47
N ILE A 53 -4.48 1.89 -7.25
CA ILE A 53 -4.48 3.09 -6.39
C ILE A 53 -3.73 4.22 -7.08
N LYS A 54 -2.55 3.97 -7.64
CA LYS A 54 -1.78 4.99 -8.37
C LYS A 54 -2.54 5.53 -9.57
N GLU A 55 -3.20 4.65 -10.33
CA GLU A 55 -4.02 5.07 -11.46
C GLU A 55 -5.17 5.97 -11.01
N ILE A 56 -5.87 5.60 -9.93
CA ILE A 56 -6.95 6.40 -9.36
C ILE A 56 -6.41 7.75 -8.87
N GLU A 57 -5.28 7.79 -8.17
CA GLU A 57 -4.66 9.03 -7.68
C GLU A 57 -4.34 10.00 -8.83
N GLU A 58 -3.79 9.50 -9.94
CA GLU A 58 -3.52 10.34 -11.12
C GLU A 58 -4.81 10.85 -11.77
N LYS A 59 -5.85 10.01 -11.91
CA LYS A 59 -7.15 10.46 -12.44
C LYS A 59 -7.78 11.53 -11.53
N VAL A 60 -7.73 11.35 -10.21
CA VAL A 60 -8.26 12.33 -9.25
C VAL A 60 -7.47 13.65 -9.35
N LYS A 61 -6.16 13.60 -9.53
CA LYS A 61 -5.32 14.79 -9.72
C LYS A 61 -5.72 15.56 -10.98
N ILE A 62 -5.98 14.87 -12.09
CA ILE A 62 -6.48 15.48 -13.32
C ILE A 62 -7.82 16.18 -13.07
N ILE A 63 -8.78 15.50 -12.44
CA ILE A 63 -10.09 16.06 -12.12
C ILE A 63 -9.97 17.33 -11.27
N ARG A 64 -9.13 17.32 -10.23
CA ARG A 64 -8.91 18.50 -9.38
C ARG A 64 -8.32 19.68 -10.17
N ASN A 65 -7.39 19.42 -11.08
CA ASN A 65 -6.82 20.47 -11.92
C ASN A 65 -7.88 21.05 -12.86
N CYS A 66 -8.72 20.22 -13.48
CA CYS A 66 -9.83 20.68 -14.32
C CYS A 66 -10.81 21.55 -13.53
N LEU A 67 -11.15 21.17 -12.30
CA LEU A 67 -12.03 21.94 -11.43
C LEU A 67 -11.43 23.31 -11.05
N LYS A 68 -10.13 23.36 -10.73
CA LYS A 68 -9.43 24.63 -10.46
C LYS A 68 -9.50 25.57 -11.67
N VAL A 69 -9.15 25.08 -12.85
CA VAL A 69 -9.19 25.86 -14.10
C VAL A 69 -10.59 26.37 -14.41
N ALA A 70 -11.63 25.57 -14.15
CA ALA A 70 -13.01 25.99 -14.35
C ALA A 70 -13.50 27.01 -13.31
N SER A 71 -12.94 26.99 -12.09
CA SER A 71 -13.29 27.92 -11.01
C SER A 71 -12.53 29.25 -11.10
N ASP A 72 -11.36 29.27 -11.72
CA ASP A 72 -10.55 30.48 -11.93
C ASP A 72 -11.01 31.30 -13.16
N ARG A 73 -12.09 30.88 -13.82
CA ARG A 73 -12.70 31.51 -14.99
C ARG A 73 -14.01 32.19 -14.63
#